data_AF-A0A7Y5NQF7-F1
#
_entry.id   AF-A0A7Y5NQF7-F1
#
_cell.length_a   1.000
_cell.length_b   1.000
_cell.length_c   1.000
_cell.angle_alpha   90.00
_cell.angle_beta   90.00
_cell.angle_gamma   90.00
#
_symmetry.space_group_name_H-M   'P 1'
#
loop_
_entity.id
_entity.type
_entity.pdbx_description
1 polymer ?
#
loop_
_entity_poly.entity_id
_entity_poly.type
_entity_poly.pdbx_seq_one_letter_code
_entity_poly.pdbx_strand_id
1 'polypeptide(L)'
;MHFDYVMLAAIDRQTRSLVGELEFFGASASLREVFDRPPDVDDGRMMSWGGVTLEESLRLAACQPFPEDRSDLSESVAALFAAAPASMFTVYYCDRYHGE
;
A
#
# COMPACT_ATOMS: atom_id res chain seq x y z
N MET A 1 -19.72 2.13 -1.73
CA MET A 1 -18.28 2.47 -1.86
C MET A 1 -17.53 1.17 -1.66
N HIS A 2 -16.58 0.84 -2.54
CA HIS A 2 -15.83 -0.42 -2.46
C HIS A 2 -14.47 -0.15 -1.84
N PHE A 3 -14.07 -1.01 -0.91
CA PHE A 3 -12.79 -0.94 -0.22
C PHE A 3 -12.06 -2.24 -0.45
N ASP A 4 -10.79 -2.13 -0.81
CA ASP A 4 -9.92 -3.27 -1.00
C ASP A 4 -8.92 -3.33 0.15
N TYR A 5 -8.45 -4.55 0.39
CA TYR A 5 -7.34 -4.78 1.29
C TYR A 5 -6.05 -4.33 0.63
N VAL A 6 -5.31 -3.45 1.31
CA VAL A 6 -4.05 -2.89 0.84
C VAL A 6 -2.95 -3.27 1.81
N MET A 7 -1.83 -3.73 1.28
CA MET A 7 -0.61 -4.02 2.03
C MET A 7 0.53 -3.17 1.48
N LEU A 8 1.10 -2.31 2.32
CA LEU A 8 2.36 -1.62 2.05
C LEU A 8 3.50 -2.45 2.63
N ALA A 9 4.35 -3.01 1.77
CA ALA A 9 5.48 -3.85 2.16
C ALA A 9 6.81 -3.14 1.92
N ALA A 10 7.69 -3.19 2.91
CA ALA A 10 9.11 -2.85 2.78
C ALA A 10 9.90 -4.12 2.43
N ILE A 11 10.50 -4.14 1.24
CA ILE A 11 11.26 -5.29 0.72
C ILE A 11 12.74 -4.93 0.64
N ASP A 12 13.61 -5.73 1.25
CA ASP A 12 15.05 -5.57 1.14
C ASP A 12 15.52 -5.89 -0.29
N ARG A 13 16.22 -4.96 -0.94
CA ARG A 13 16.57 -5.07 -2.37
C ARG A 13 17.59 -6.17 -2.66
N GLN A 14 18.44 -6.52 -1.70
CA GLN A 14 19.53 -7.48 -1.90
C GLN A 14 19.04 -8.91 -1.68
N THR A 15 18.37 -9.13 -0.55
CA THR A 15 17.91 -10.44 -0.10
C THR A 15 16.51 -10.77 -0.60
N ARG A 16 15.76 -9.78 -1.09
CA ARG A 16 14.33 -9.90 -1.46
C ARG A 16 13.44 -10.38 -0.31
N SER A 17 13.87 -10.13 0.93
CA SER A 17 13.12 -10.47 2.13
C SER A 17 12.15 -9.35 2.49
N LEU A 18 11.00 -9.72 3.05
CA LEU A 18 10.10 -8.79 3.71
C LEU A 18 10.77 -8.26 4.99
N VAL A 19 10.88 -6.94 5.10
CA VAL A 19 11.47 -6.23 6.25
C VAL A 19 10.38 -5.73 7.20
N GLY A 20 9.24 -5.36 6.64
CA GLY A 20 8.07 -4.94 7.40
C GLY A 20 6.89 -4.72 6.46
N GLU A 21 5.70 -4.71 7.04
CA GLU A 21 4.46 -4.49 6.30
C GLU A 21 3.47 -3.71 7.14
N LEU A 22 2.54 -3.07 6.44
CA LEU A 22 1.41 -2.37 7.03
C LEU A 22 0.18 -2.66 6.19
N GLU A 23 -0.85 -3.16 6.85
CA GLU A 23 -2.09 -3.59 6.23
C GLU A 23 -3.22 -2.63 6.59
N PHE A 24 -4.02 -2.23 5.61
CA PHE A 24 -5.10 -1.28 5.81
C PHE A 24 -6.14 -1.35 4.67
N PHE A 25 -7.30 -0.73 4.87
CA PHE A 25 -8.30 -0.59 3.81
C PHE A 25 -8.03 0.65 2.94
N GLY A 26 -8.08 0.48 1.62
CA GLY A 26 -7.97 1.58 0.66
C GLY A 26 -9.17 1.64 -0.26
N ALA A 27 -9.57 2.84 -0.67
CA ALA A 27 -10.55 3.00 -1.74
C ALA A 27 -9.89 2.69 -3.10
N SER A 28 -10.49 1.80 -3.90
CA SER A 28 -9.93 1.36 -5.19
C SER A 28 -9.70 2.52 -6.17
N ALA A 29 -10.58 3.52 -6.14
CA ALA A 29 -10.44 4.73 -6.95
C ALA A 29 -9.19 5.53 -6.56
N SER A 30 -8.91 5.63 -5.26
CA SER A 30 -7.75 6.36 -4.74
C SER A 30 -6.42 5.69 -5.09
N LEU A 31 -6.37 4.35 -5.15
CA LEU A 31 -5.16 3.64 -5.60
C LEU A 31 -4.74 4.10 -7.01
N ARG A 32 -5.70 4.22 -7.94
CA ARG A 32 -5.42 4.67 -9.32
C ARG A 32 -5.14 6.16 -9.43
N GLU A 33 -5.68 6.98 -8.53
CA GLU A 33 -5.40 8.43 -8.50
C GLU A 33 -4.04 8.76 -7.87
N VAL A 34 -3.59 7.93 -6.92
CA VAL A 34 -2.28 8.10 -6.28
C VAL A 34 -1.16 7.66 -7.22
N PHE A 35 -1.30 6.50 -7.85
CA PHE A 35 -0.28 5.95 -8.73
C PHE A 35 -0.62 6.30 -10.19
N ASP A 36 0.04 7.31 -10.75
CA ASP A 36 -0.07 7.72 -12.16
C ASP A 36 0.63 6.73 -13.12
N ARG A 37 0.50 5.43 -12.83
CA ARG A 37 1.06 4.33 -13.60
C ARG A 37 0.21 3.08 -13.43
N PRO A 38 0.13 2.23 -14.46
CA PRO A 38 -0.60 0.96 -14.33
C PRO A 38 0.02 0.10 -13.22
N PRO A 39 -0.78 -0.67 -12.48
CA PRO A 39 -0.26 -1.66 -11.56
C PRO A 39 0.46 -2.77 -12.31
N ASP A 40 1.49 -3.31 -11.69
CA ASP A 40 2.08 -4.60 -12.02
C ASP A 40 1.07 -5.71 -11.66
N VAL A 41 0.78 -6.58 -12.61
CA VAL A 41 -0.21 -7.67 -12.46
C VAL A 41 0.53 -9.00 -12.40
N ASP A 42 0.67 -9.59 -11.21
CA ASP A 42 1.47 -10.80 -11.01
C ASP A 42 0.69 -12.11 -11.17
N ASP A 43 -0.63 -12.16 -10.90
CA ASP A 43 -1.43 -13.39 -11.07
C ASP A 43 -2.90 -13.18 -11.49
N GLY A 44 -3.26 -11.98 -11.94
CA GLY A 44 -4.63 -11.63 -12.35
C GLY A 44 -5.62 -11.47 -11.19
N ARG A 45 -5.21 -11.73 -9.94
CA ARG A 45 -5.99 -11.53 -8.71
C ARG A 45 -5.36 -10.48 -7.80
N MET A 46 -4.03 -10.44 -7.76
CA MET A 46 -3.22 -9.46 -7.03
C MET A 46 -2.60 -8.45 -8.00
N MET A 47 -2.76 -7.17 -7.68
CA MET A 47 -2.14 -6.06 -8.37
C MET A 47 -1.17 -5.36 -7.41
N SER A 48 -0.08 -4.83 -7.94
CA SER A 48 0.92 -4.16 -7.12
C SER A 48 1.55 -2.94 -7.79
N TRP A 49 2.16 -2.07 -7.00
CA TRP A 49 3.03 -0.99 -7.47
C TRP A 49 4.34 -1.05 -6.70
N GLY A 50 5.43 -1.39 -7.38
CA GLY A 50 6.77 -1.43 -6.79
C GLY A 50 7.49 -0.08 -6.85
N GLY A 51 8.29 0.25 -5.83
CA GLY A 51 9.06 1.50 -5.76
C GLY A 51 8.21 2.72 -5.41
N VAL A 52 7.17 2.54 -4.58
CA VAL A 52 6.36 3.66 -4.10
C VAL A 52 7.16 4.55 -3.15
N THR A 53 6.82 5.83 -3.16
CA THR A 53 7.42 6.85 -2.29
C THR A 53 6.63 6.98 -0.99
N LEU A 54 7.27 7.63 0.00
CA LEU A 54 6.58 8.02 1.24
C LEU A 54 5.40 8.94 0.94
N GLU A 55 5.56 9.90 0.03
CA GLU A 55 4.50 10.84 -0.34
C GLU A 55 3.28 10.12 -0.93
N GLU A 56 3.48 9.22 -1.89
CA GLU A 56 2.39 8.41 -2.46
C GLU A 56 1.71 7.55 -1.38
N SER A 57 2.50 6.93 -0.51
CA SER A 57 1.97 6.08 0.57
C SER A 57 1.15 6.87 1.59
N LEU A 58 1.56 8.09 1.93
CA LEU A 58 0.81 9.00 2.81
C LEU A 58 -0.47 9.50 2.16
N ARG A 59 -0.43 9.85 0.86
CA ARG A 59 -1.63 10.20 0.10
C ARG A 59 -2.63 9.05 0.08
N LEU A 60 -2.15 7.82 -0.05
CA LEU A 60 -2.99 6.63 0.01
C LEU A 60 -3.59 6.42 1.41
N ALA A 61 -2.80 6.58 2.48
CA ALA A 61 -3.28 6.50 3.87
C ALA A 61 -4.36 7.55 4.16
N ALA A 62 -4.24 8.75 3.60
CA ALA A 62 -5.24 9.81 3.73
C ALA A 62 -6.59 9.46 3.09
N CYS A 63 -6.61 8.52 2.15
CA CYS A 63 -7.81 7.99 1.51
C CYS A 63 -8.45 6.82 2.28
N GLN A 64 -7.96 6.48 3.47
CA GLN A 64 -8.57 5.48 4.35
C GLN A 64 -10.07 5.80 4.56
N PRO A 65 -10.99 4.83 4.35
CA PRO A 65 -12.42 5.03 4.56
C PRO A 65 -12.83 5.49 5.95
N PHE A 66 -12.14 5.02 6.99
CA PHE A 66 -12.41 5.35 8.38
C PHE A 66 -11.63 6.61 8.78
N PRO A 67 -12.29 7.79 8.93
CA PRO A 67 -11.58 9.04 9.16
C PRO A 67 -10.77 9.07 10.45
N GLU A 68 -11.23 8.36 11.48
CA GLU A 68 -10.55 8.19 12.77
C GLU A 68 -9.18 7.52 12.62
N ASP A 69 -9.03 6.61 11.67
CA ASP A 69 -7.80 5.82 11.49
C ASP A 69 -6.77 6.53 10.60
N ARG A 70 -7.13 7.64 9.94
CA ARG A 70 -6.26 8.30 8.95
C ARG A 70 -4.96 8.85 9.54
N SER A 71 -5.04 9.46 10.73
CA SER A 71 -3.86 10.04 11.39
C SER A 71 -2.91 8.94 11.82
N ASP A 72 -3.44 7.95 12.55
CA ASP A 72 -2.70 6.81 13.07
C ASP A 72 -2.06 5.98 11.94
N LEU A 73 -2.77 5.82 10.82
CA LEU A 73 -2.24 5.15 9.65
C LEU A 73 -1.11 5.95 8.98
N SER A 74 -1.25 7.27 8.88
CA SER A 74 -0.21 8.14 8.31
C SER A 74 1.06 8.11 9.14
N GLU A 75 0.93 8.09 10.47
CA GLU A 75 2.05 7.91 11.41
C GLU A 75 2.70 6.53 11.23
N SER A 76 1.90 5.48 11.09
CA SER A 76 2.38 4.10 10.87
C SER A 76 3.15 3.96 9.55
N VAL A 77 2.67 4.60 8.47
CA VAL A 77 3.37 4.66 7.18
C VAL A 77 4.72 5.35 7.34
N ALA A 78 4.75 6.52 7.97
CA ALA A 78 6.00 7.26 8.18
C ALA A 78 7.01 6.46 9.03
N ALA A 79 6.52 5.79 10.08
CA ALA A 79 7.34 4.93 10.94
C ALA A 79 7.94 3.75 10.17
N LEU A 80 7.16 3.10 9.28
CA LEU A 80 7.66 2.00 8.47
C LEU A 80 8.79 2.45 7.51
N PHE A 81 8.63 3.60 6.85
CA PHE A 81 9.68 4.17 5.99
C PHE A 81 10.95 4.51 6.78
N ALA A 82 10.81 5.06 7.98
CA ALA A 82 11.93 5.39 8.86
C ALA A 82 12.66 4.14 9.37
N ALA A 83 11.94 3.05 9.64
CA ALA A 83 12.50 1.80 10.13
C ALA A 83 13.25 1.01 9.02
N ALA A 84 12.88 1.21 7.75
CA ALA A 84 13.40 0.43 6.63
C ALA A 84 13.96 1.30 5.48
N PRO A 85 14.91 2.22 5.74
CA PRO A 85 15.34 3.26 4.78
C PRO A 85 16.08 2.73 3.54
N ALA A 86 16.61 1.50 3.58
CA ALA A 86 17.27 0.86 2.45
C ALA A 86 16.32 0.00 1.59
N SER A 87 15.06 -0.14 2.01
CA SER A 87 14.09 -1.02 1.37
C SER A 87 13.46 -0.39 0.14
N MET A 88 13.03 -1.24 -0.78
CA MET A 88 12.06 -0.88 -1.80
C MET A 88 10.66 -1.05 -1.23
N PHE A 89 9.82 -0.04 -1.35
CA PHE A 89 8.44 -0.11 -0.90
C PHE A 89 7.52 -0.53 -2.04
N THR A 90 6.61 -1.45 -1.75
CA THR A 90 5.63 -1.97 -2.72
C THR A 90 4.25 -1.93 -2.09
N VAL A 91 3.27 -1.42 -2.83
CA VAL A 91 1.86 -1.55 -2.44
C VAL A 91 1.28 -2.74 -3.17
N TYR A 92 0.66 -3.65 -2.43
CA TYR A 92 -0.13 -4.76 -2.94
C TYR A 92 -1.61 -4.51 -2.64
N TYR A 93 -2.48 -4.88 -3.57
CA TYR A 93 -3.91 -4.90 -3.33
C TYR A 93 -4.57 -6.02 -4.14
N CYS A 94 -5.64 -6.60 -3.60
CA CYS A 94 -6.47 -7.56 -4.29
C CYS A 94 -7.70 -6.86 -4.88
N ASP A 95 -8.01 -7.11 -6.15
CA ASP A 95 -9.33 -6.74 -6.71
C ASP A 95 -10.35 -7.75 -6.17
N ARG A 96 -10.93 -7.42 -5.01
CA ARG A 96 -11.96 -8.14 -4.26
C ARG A 96 -11.79 -9.66 -4.05
N TYR A 97 -11.74 -10.01 -2.76
CA TYR A 97 -12.50 -11.17 -2.28
C TYR A 97 -14.00 -10.85 -2.38
N HIS A 98 -14.66 -11.39 -3.40
CA HIS A 98 -16.12 -11.53 -3.40
C HIS A 98 -16.48 -12.60 -2.37
N GLY A 99 -16.59 -12.20 -1.10
CA GLY A 99 -17.25 -13.05 -0.11
C GLY A 99 -18.70 -13.25 -0.53
N GLU A 100 -19.01 -14.46 -0.99
CA GLU A 100 -20.38 -14.98 -0.93
C GLU A 100 -20.83 -15.11 0.54
#